data_AF-A0A819Z810-F1
#
_entry.id   AF-A0A819Z810-F1
#
_cell.length_a   1.000
_cell.length_b   1.000
_cell.length_c   1.000
_cell.angle_alpha   90.00
_cell.angle_beta   90.00
_cell.angle_gamma   90.00
#
_symmetry.space_group_name_H-M   'P 1'
#
loop_
_entity.id
_entity.type
_entity.pdbx_description
1 polymer ?
#
loop_
_entity_poly.entity_id
_entity_poly.type
_entity_poly.pdbx_seq_one_letter_code
_entity_poly.pdbx_strand_id
1 'polypeptide(L)'
;MHSSQQIACHQYEMTSTLMQDDGACQIFRIRETTATATRTTASTTTSTTTTLATTTTTATTSATTTTTTATSATTTTTTTPTTTTTSATTTSATTTSATTTSATTTTTTTTTSTTTTTTTSATTTTTTTTTYTTTTMVPLNLLVDPGAESPGLAGWTQTGSSNVLQDTGGLEFAGYNPHTGSACFAGGFGLGGSPSSLLQNVNLLNGMQNFSAAQLDTGTLHAKISFYYQSYYSWLYPYDDAEVTITFLSNTNAVLGTQDTGYQICSSNNPGWCYYNNLYSLPVGTRSIDYKMIFTRNSGTKITAYIDDNSLTLV
;
A
#
# COMPACT_ATOMS: atom_id res chain seq x y z
N MET A 1 27.98 54.19 38.36
CA MET A 1 27.11 52.99 38.44
C MET A 1 27.03 52.37 37.05
N HIS A 2 27.92 51.44 36.72
CA HIS A 2 27.80 50.57 35.54
C HIS A 2 28.13 49.16 36.03
N SER A 3 27.15 48.25 35.92
CA SER A 3 27.25 46.86 36.35
C SER A 3 27.79 46.04 35.19
N SER A 4 28.96 45.44 35.38
CA SER A 4 29.57 44.52 34.43
C SER A 4 29.16 43.10 34.81
N GLN A 5 28.34 42.44 33.98
CA GLN A 5 28.12 41.00 34.10
C GLN A 5 29.34 40.25 33.54
N GLN A 6 29.98 39.44 34.37
CA GLN A 6 30.95 38.44 33.93
C GLN A 6 30.20 37.18 33.48
N ILE A 7 30.35 36.81 32.21
CA ILE A 7 29.92 35.51 31.69
C ILE A 7 31.09 34.54 31.86
N ALA A 8 30.92 33.53 32.72
CA ALA A 8 31.89 32.46 32.91
C ALA A 8 31.73 31.41 31.80
N CYS A 9 32.71 31.28 30.92
CA CYS A 9 32.82 30.14 30.02
C CYS A 9 33.34 28.94 30.80
N HIS A 10 32.51 27.90 30.94
CA HIS A 10 32.97 26.57 31.35
C HIS A 10 33.58 25.87 30.13
N GLN A 11 34.88 25.60 30.17
CA GLN A 11 35.51 24.63 29.27
C GLN A 11 35.19 23.23 29.78
N TYR A 12 34.50 22.43 28.97
CA TYR A 12 34.41 20.99 29.15
C TYR A 12 35.49 20.32 28.29
N GLU A 13 36.52 19.78 28.93
CA GLU A 13 37.45 18.86 28.28
C GLU A 13 36.77 17.49 28.15
N MET A 14 36.45 17.07 26.93
CA MET A 14 36.10 15.68 26.64
C MET A 14 37.33 14.98 26.06
N THR A 15 37.94 14.12 26.87
CA THR A 15 38.99 13.20 26.44
C THR A 15 38.36 12.08 25.60
N SER A 16 38.38 12.24 24.27
CA SER A 16 38.07 11.13 23.36
C SER A 16 39.36 10.39 22.98
N THR A 17 39.50 9.15 23.41
CA THR A 17 40.53 8.22 22.91
C THR A 17 40.12 7.77 21.51
N LEU A 18 40.73 8.38 20.48
CA LEU A 18 40.57 7.93 19.10
C LEU A 18 41.47 6.70 18.88
N MET A 19 40.84 5.55 18.64
CA MET A 19 41.49 4.45 17.92
C MET A 19 41.62 4.87 16.45
N GLN A 20 42.86 4.87 15.98
CA GLN A 20 43.24 5.14 14.61
C GLN A 20 43.06 3.83 13.83
N ASP A 21 42.06 3.77 12.96
CA ASP A 21 41.91 2.71 11.96
C ASP A 21 42.14 3.33 10.58
N ASP A 22 43.09 2.75 9.85
CA ASP A 22 43.61 3.27 8.61
C ASP A 22 42.72 2.85 7.45
N GLY A 23 42.05 3.83 6.82
CA GLY A 23 41.68 3.72 5.41
C GLY A 23 40.19 3.55 5.08
N ALA A 24 39.41 4.62 5.24
CA ALA A 24 38.44 5.10 4.26
C ALA A 24 37.83 6.41 4.79
N CYS A 25 37.99 7.51 4.06
CA CYS A 25 37.36 8.78 4.39
C CYS A 25 35.84 8.67 4.11
N GLN A 26 35.06 8.21 5.09
CA GLN A 26 33.62 8.41 5.11
C GLN A 26 33.33 9.69 5.89
N ILE A 27 32.73 10.67 5.22
CA ILE A 27 32.22 11.89 5.87
C ILE A 27 30.97 11.49 6.65
N PHE A 28 31.13 11.13 7.92
CA PHE A 28 30.02 11.02 8.87
C PHE A 28 29.58 12.43 9.27
N ARG A 29 28.41 12.85 8.77
CA ARG A 29 27.76 14.09 9.22
C ARG A 29 27.03 13.80 10.53
N ILE A 30 27.71 14.02 11.66
CA ILE A 30 27.07 13.95 12.98
C ILE A 30 26.16 15.19 13.10
N ARG A 31 24.84 15.00 13.14
CA ARG A 31 23.92 16.06 13.57
C ARG A 31 23.98 16.13 15.09
N GLU A 32 24.65 17.14 15.62
CA GLU A 32 24.50 17.52 17.01
C GLU A 32 23.05 17.94 17.25
N THR A 33 22.31 17.12 17.99
CA THR A 33 20.97 17.47 18.46
C THR A 33 21.16 18.17 19.80
N THR A 34 21.21 19.51 19.79
CA THR A 34 21.25 20.30 21.03
C THR A 34 19.90 20.18 21.73
N ALA A 35 19.76 19.16 22.57
CA ALA A 35 18.62 19.04 23.47
C ALA A 35 18.69 20.16 24.52
N THR A 36 17.85 21.18 24.35
CA THR A 36 17.66 22.20 25.40
C THR A 36 16.86 21.57 26.52
N ALA A 37 17.54 21.16 27.59
CA ALA A 37 16.90 20.67 28.80
C ALA A 37 16.15 21.81 29.51
N THR A 38 14.83 21.89 29.29
CA THR A 38 13.97 22.76 30.10
C THR A 38 13.67 22.03 31.41
N ARG A 39 14.30 22.48 32.49
CA ARG A 39 14.06 21.98 33.85
C ARG A 39 12.65 22.38 34.28
N THR A 40 11.70 21.47 34.15
CA THR A 40 10.34 21.62 34.69
C THR A 40 10.31 21.09 36.11
N THR A 41 10.13 21.99 37.08
CA THR A 41 9.96 21.62 38.50
C THR A 41 8.56 21.05 38.68
N ALA A 42 8.44 19.72 38.84
CA ALA A 42 7.16 19.08 39.15
C ALA A 42 6.76 19.37 40.61
N SER A 43 5.61 20.00 40.80
CA SER A 43 4.95 20.13 42.10
C SER A 43 4.00 18.95 42.28
N THR A 44 4.27 18.12 43.28
CA THR A 44 3.47 16.92 43.58
C THR A 44 2.20 17.33 44.32
N THR A 45 1.05 17.26 43.67
CA THR A 45 -0.26 17.37 44.33
C THR A 45 -0.89 15.99 44.41
N THR A 46 -0.92 15.41 45.61
CA THR A 46 -1.58 14.13 45.91
C THR A 46 -3.09 14.35 45.93
N SER A 47 -3.81 13.87 44.91
CA SER A 47 -5.27 13.77 44.93
C SER A 47 -5.71 12.34 45.22
N THR A 48 -6.33 12.16 46.39
CA THR A 48 -6.92 10.89 46.83
C THR A 48 -8.22 10.67 46.05
N THR A 49 -8.25 9.68 45.16
CA THR A 49 -9.47 9.29 44.44
C THR A 49 -10.09 8.09 45.15
N THR A 50 -11.28 8.26 45.69
CA THR A 50 -12.08 7.20 46.32
C THR A 50 -12.84 6.44 45.24
N THR A 51 -12.45 5.18 45.01
CA THR A 51 -13.09 4.30 44.02
C THR A 51 -14.34 3.65 44.63
N LEU A 52 -15.53 3.96 44.09
CA LEU A 52 -16.78 3.29 44.44
C LEU A 52 -16.94 2.03 43.58
N ALA A 53 -16.88 0.86 44.19
CA ALA A 53 -17.08 -0.41 43.51
C ALA A 53 -18.55 -0.56 43.10
N THR A 54 -18.81 -0.67 41.80
CA THR A 54 -20.14 -0.96 41.25
C THR A 54 -20.15 -2.41 40.79
N THR A 55 -20.96 -3.24 41.44
CA THR A 55 -21.12 -4.66 41.13
C THR A 55 -22.12 -4.81 40.00
N THR A 56 -21.65 -5.11 38.79
CA THR A 56 -22.52 -5.40 37.63
C THR A 56 -22.70 -6.91 37.50
N THR A 57 -23.92 -7.39 37.71
CA THR A 57 -24.30 -8.80 37.52
C THR A 57 -24.76 -9.00 36.07
N THR A 58 -23.97 -9.69 35.25
CA THR A 58 -24.32 -10.01 33.87
C THR A 58 -25.03 -11.36 33.82
N ALA A 59 -26.29 -11.37 33.39
CA ALA A 59 -27.06 -12.59 33.15
C ALA A 59 -26.61 -13.24 31.82
N THR A 60 -26.17 -14.50 31.89
CA THR A 60 -25.81 -15.32 30.74
C THR A 60 -27.06 -15.97 30.15
N THR A 61 -27.45 -15.55 28.95
CA THR A 61 -28.47 -16.23 28.13
C THR A 61 -27.77 -17.18 27.17
N SER A 62 -27.97 -18.49 27.32
CA SER A 62 -27.46 -19.51 26.39
C SER A 62 -28.29 -19.50 25.12
N ALA A 63 -27.68 -19.16 23.99
CA ALA A 63 -28.30 -19.28 22.67
C ALA A 63 -28.17 -20.73 22.17
N THR A 64 -29.30 -21.32 21.80
CA THR A 64 -29.39 -22.64 21.18
C THR A 64 -29.08 -22.52 19.68
N THR A 65 -28.00 -23.15 19.22
CA THR A 65 -27.62 -23.17 17.81
C THR A 65 -28.36 -24.30 17.10
N THR A 66 -29.28 -23.96 16.18
CA THR A 66 -29.93 -24.93 15.28
C THR A 66 -29.10 -25.07 14.00
N THR A 67 -28.60 -26.27 13.73
CA THR A 67 -27.85 -26.59 12.50
C THR A 67 -28.82 -27.09 11.43
N THR A 68 -29.02 -26.30 10.37
CA THR A 68 -29.81 -26.68 9.19
C THR A 68 -28.87 -27.17 8.10
N THR A 69 -28.92 -28.47 7.77
CA THR A 69 -28.16 -29.07 6.68
C THR A 69 -28.88 -28.80 5.35
N ALA A 70 -28.31 -27.94 4.50
CA ALA A 70 -28.81 -27.71 3.14
C ALA A 70 -28.25 -28.78 2.20
N THR A 71 -29.14 -29.58 1.62
CA THR A 71 -28.83 -30.55 0.57
C THR A 71 -28.83 -29.84 -0.78
N SER A 72 -27.66 -29.65 -1.40
CA SER A 72 -27.56 -29.10 -2.75
C SER A 72 -27.97 -30.16 -3.78
N ALA A 73 -29.05 -29.88 -4.52
CA ALA A 73 -29.47 -30.67 -5.66
C ALA A 73 -28.55 -30.40 -6.86
N THR A 74 -27.96 -31.45 -7.40
CA THR A 74 -27.14 -31.39 -8.62
C THR A 74 -28.05 -31.37 -9.84
N THR A 75 -28.18 -30.21 -10.49
CA THR A 75 -28.92 -30.08 -11.75
C THR A 75 -28.00 -30.45 -12.92
N THR A 76 -28.28 -31.58 -13.57
CA THR A 76 -27.57 -32.00 -14.79
C THR A 76 -28.21 -31.36 -16.00
N THR A 77 -27.55 -30.39 -16.63
CA THR A 77 -28.00 -29.76 -17.87
C THR A 77 -27.44 -30.54 -19.06
N THR A 78 -28.28 -31.31 -19.74
CA THR A 78 -27.95 -31.96 -21.01
C THR A 78 -28.15 -30.98 -22.15
N THR A 79 -27.07 -30.58 -22.83
CA THR A 79 -27.13 -29.77 -24.04
C THR A 79 -27.18 -30.68 -25.27
N THR A 80 -28.25 -30.53 -26.06
CA THR A 80 -28.42 -31.19 -27.36
C THR A 80 -27.65 -30.40 -28.43
N PRO A 81 -26.83 -31.04 -29.27
CA PRO A 81 -26.11 -30.33 -30.33
C PRO A 81 -27.07 -29.95 -31.47
N THR A 82 -27.26 -28.65 -31.69
CA THR A 82 -28.02 -28.11 -32.82
C THR A 82 -27.14 -28.09 -34.07
N THR A 83 -27.62 -28.74 -35.13
CA THR A 83 -26.99 -28.76 -36.45
C THR A 83 -27.44 -27.54 -37.24
N THR A 84 -26.51 -26.63 -37.54
CA THR A 84 -26.78 -25.43 -38.35
C THR A 84 -26.64 -25.78 -39.83
N THR A 85 -27.74 -25.68 -40.58
CA THR A 85 -27.77 -25.86 -42.03
C THR A 85 -27.56 -24.52 -42.73
N THR A 86 -26.49 -24.40 -43.51
CA THR A 86 -26.16 -23.20 -44.29
C THR A 86 -26.93 -23.20 -45.61
N SER A 87 -27.82 -22.23 -45.81
CA SER A 87 -28.42 -21.95 -47.13
C SER A 87 -27.71 -20.78 -47.79
N ALA A 88 -27.14 -21.03 -48.97
CA ALA A 88 -26.50 -20.02 -49.80
C ALA A 88 -27.57 -19.12 -50.44
N THR A 89 -27.42 -17.80 -50.27
CA THR A 89 -28.20 -16.81 -51.00
C THR A 89 -27.25 -15.91 -51.78
N THR A 90 -27.38 -15.92 -53.10
CA THR A 90 -26.69 -15.07 -54.06
C THR A 90 -27.49 -13.79 -54.30
N THR A 91 -26.93 -12.58 -54.15
CA THR A 91 -27.21 -11.47 -55.08
C THR A 91 -26.26 -10.25 -54.93
N SER A 92 -25.85 -9.79 -56.11
CA SER A 92 -25.56 -8.43 -56.60
C SER A 92 -24.59 -7.46 -55.91
N ALA A 93 -23.73 -6.94 -56.78
CA ALA A 93 -22.60 -6.06 -56.58
C ALA A 93 -22.97 -4.64 -56.11
N THR A 94 -22.15 -4.08 -55.23
CA THR A 94 -21.96 -2.63 -55.10
C THR A 94 -20.52 -2.37 -54.66
N THR A 95 -19.82 -1.57 -55.46
CA THR A 95 -18.42 -1.14 -55.30
C THR A 95 -18.24 -0.20 -54.11
N THR A 96 -17.35 -0.52 -53.17
CA THR A 96 -16.87 0.43 -52.14
C THR A 96 -15.40 0.16 -51.80
N SER A 97 -14.64 1.25 -51.63
CA SER A 97 -13.18 1.32 -51.44
C SER A 97 -12.62 0.44 -50.32
N ALA A 98 -11.46 -0.14 -50.62
CA ALA A 98 -10.70 -1.03 -49.74
C ALA A 98 -10.12 -0.29 -48.52
N THR A 99 -10.46 -0.75 -47.33
CA THR A 99 -9.65 -0.54 -46.11
C THR A 99 -9.17 -1.91 -45.66
N THR A 100 -7.86 -2.11 -45.64
CA THR A 100 -7.22 -3.37 -45.28
C THR A 100 -7.22 -3.55 -43.76
N THR A 101 -8.17 -4.34 -43.26
CA THR A 101 -8.17 -4.85 -41.88
C THR A 101 -7.50 -6.22 -41.88
N SER A 102 -6.29 -6.30 -41.33
CA SER A 102 -5.59 -7.58 -41.11
C SER A 102 -6.32 -8.38 -40.03
N ALA A 103 -6.99 -9.45 -40.42
CA ALA A 103 -7.64 -10.38 -39.50
C ALA A 103 -6.59 -11.37 -38.94
N THR A 104 -6.34 -11.30 -37.64
CA THR A 104 -5.52 -12.27 -36.92
C THR A 104 -6.31 -13.57 -36.78
N THR A 105 -5.84 -14.63 -37.43
CA THR A 105 -6.46 -15.96 -37.39
C THR A 105 -5.89 -16.72 -36.20
N THR A 106 -6.71 -16.99 -35.19
CA THR A 106 -6.33 -17.85 -34.05
C THR A 106 -6.63 -19.30 -34.38
N THR A 107 -5.58 -20.10 -34.62
CA THR A 107 -5.68 -21.54 -34.87
C THR A 107 -5.85 -22.29 -33.55
N THR A 108 -7.03 -22.87 -33.31
CA THR A 108 -7.26 -23.80 -32.19
C THR A 108 -6.99 -25.23 -32.65
N THR A 109 -5.91 -25.83 -32.17
CA THR A 109 -5.57 -27.24 -32.45
C THR A 109 -6.27 -28.14 -31.44
N THR A 110 -7.24 -28.94 -31.90
CA THR A 110 -7.89 -29.98 -31.08
C THR A 110 -7.21 -31.32 -31.34
N THR A 111 -6.51 -31.86 -30.34
CA THR A 111 -5.85 -33.16 -30.43
C THR A 111 -6.81 -34.26 -29.94
N THR A 112 -7.23 -35.15 -30.84
CA THR A 112 -8.04 -36.32 -30.49
C THR A 112 -7.13 -37.53 -30.27
N SER A 113 -7.05 -38.03 -29.03
CA SER A 113 -6.40 -39.30 -28.72
C SER A 113 -7.41 -40.45 -28.73
N THR A 114 -7.13 -41.46 -29.54
CA THR A 114 -7.82 -42.76 -29.55
C THR A 114 -7.20 -43.70 -28.51
N THR A 115 -8.04 -44.27 -27.63
CA THR A 115 -7.66 -45.26 -26.62
C THR A 115 -8.06 -46.66 -27.10
N THR A 116 -7.08 -47.57 -27.22
CA THR A 116 -7.29 -49.00 -27.47
C THR A 116 -7.44 -49.74 -26.15
N THR A 117 -8.51 -50.52 -25.96
CA THR A 117 -8.78 -51.27 -24.72
C THR A 117 -8.43 -52.75 -24.90
N THR A 118 -7.44 -53.23 -24.15
CA THR A 118 -7.12 -54.66 -24.00
C THR A 118 -7.62 -55.13 -22.65
N THR A 119 -8.46 -56.16 -22.62
CA THR A 119 -9.11 -56.65 -21.39
C THR A 119 -8.30 -57.79 -20.78
N THR A 120 -7.66 -57.53 -19.63
CA THR A 120 -7.02 -58.54 -18.79
C THR A 120 -7.56 -58.40 -17.38
N SER A 121 -8.12 -59.46 -16.81
CA SER A 121 -8.66 -59.45 -15.44
C SER A 121 -7.52 -59.34 -14.42
N ALA A 122 -7.26 -58.13 -13.94
CA ALA A 122 -6.34 -57.82 -12.86
C ALA A 122 -7.02 -56.92 -11.82
N THR A 123 -6.82 -57.25 -10.54
CA THR A 123 -7.34 -56.51 -9.39
C THR A 123 -7.00 -55.02 -9.51
N THR A 124 -8.02 -54.19 -9.68
CA THR A 124 -7.86 -52.77 -10.04
C THR A 124 -7.78 -51.90 -8.79
N THR A 125 -6.56 -51.53 -8.38
CA THR A 125 -6.35 -50.45 -7.41
C THR A 125 -6.63 -49.12 -8.10
N THR A 126 -7.74 -48.46 -7.75
CA THR A 126 -8.10 -47.16 -8.32
C THR A 126 -7.33 -46.06 -7.59
N THR A 127 -6.26 -45.56 -8.19
CA THR A 127 -5.53 -44.39 -7.69
C THR A 127 -6.18 -43.13 -8.25
N THR A 128 -6.95 -42.42 -7.43
CA THR A 128 -7.54 -41.13 -7.80
C THR A 128 -6.45 -40.07 -7.80
N THR A 129 -6.02 -39.63 -8.99
CA THR A 129 -5.12 -38.49 -9.13
C THR A 129 -5.92 -37.20 -9.10
N THR A 130 -5.89 -36.48 -7.98
CA THR A 130 -6.49 -35.15 -7.88
C THR A 130 -5.53 -34.13 -8.49
N THR A 131 -5.84 -33.63 -9.69
CA THR A 131 -5.10 -32.53 -10.31
C THR A 131 -5.60 -31.21 -9.75
N TYR A 132 -4.80 -30.56 -8.90
CA TYR A 132 -5.08 -29.21 -8.43
C TYR A 132 -4.49 -28.21 -9.44
N THR A 133 -5.35 -27.47 -10.14
CA THR A 133 -4.93 -26.30 -10.92
C THR A 133 -4.75 -25.12 -9.98
N THR A 134 -3.50 -24.87 -9.59
CA THR A 134 -3.14 -23.67 -8.82
C THR A 134 -3.23 -22.46 -9.74
N THR A 135 -4.37 -21.78 -9.74
CA THR A 135 -4.48 -20.48 -10.39
C THR A 135 -3.77 -19.47 -9.51
N THR A 136 -2.64 -18.93 -9.95
CA THR A 136 -1.94 -17.85 -9.25
C THR A 136 -2.77 -16.57 -9.38
N MET A 137 -3.72 -16.38 -8.46
CA MET A 137 -4.49 -15.15 -8.38
C MET A 137 -3.50 -14.00 -8.11
N VAL A 138 -3.46 -13.01 -9.01
CA VAL A 138 -2.67 -11.80 -8.76
C VAL A 138 -3.22 -11.16 -7.49
N PRO A 139 -2.38 -10.88 -6.46
CA PRO A 139 -2.84 -10.24 -5.24
C PRO A 139 -3.54 -8.92 -5.57
N LEU A 140 -4.78 -8.77 -5.12
CA LEU A 140 -5.57 -7.56 -5.37
C LEU A 140 -5.01 -6.40 -4.56
N ASN A 141 -4.74 -5.26 -5.19
CA ASN A 141 -4.36 -4.05 -4.46
C ASN A 141 -5.47 -3.67 -3.46
N LEU A 142 -5.11 -3.52 -2.20
CA LEU A 142 -6.03 -3.18 -1.12
C LEU A 142 -6.37 -1.69 -1.08
N LEU A 143 -5.61 -0.86 -1.80
CA LEU A 143 -5.87 0.56 -1.89
C LEU A 143 -6.98 0.88 -2.90
N VAL A 144 -7.83 1.84 -2.56
CA VAL A 144 -8.75 2.49 -3.48
C VAL A 144 -8.06 3.68 -4.12
N ASP A 145 -8.18 3.80 -5.44
CA ASP A 145 -7.59 4.86 -6.26
C ASP A 145 -6.07 5.05 -6.03
N PRO A 146 -5.26 4.00 -6.20
CA PRO A 146 -3.83 4.03 -5.89
C PRO A 146 -2.98 4.98 -6.74
N GLY A 147 -3.45 5.32 -7.94
CA GLY A 147 -2.78 6.23 -8.88
C GLY A 147 -3.48 7.58 -9.02
N ALA A 148 -4.35 7.96 -8.08
CA ALA A 148 -5.09 9.22 -8.14
C ALA A 148 -5.94 9.41 -9.40
N GLU A 149 -6.45 8.37 -10.05
CA GLU A 149 -7.17 8.47 -11.33
C GLU A 149 -8.62 8.94 -11.17
N SER A 150 -9.14 8.87 -9.95
CA SER A 150 -10.47 9.35 -9.64
C SER A 150 -10.46 10.86 -9.39
N PRO A 151 -11.47 11.63 -9.84
CA PRO A 151 -11.49 13.08 -9.63
C PRO A 151 -11.34 13.47 -8.15
N GLY A 152 -10.41 14.41 -7.89
CA GLY A 152 -10.07 14.87 -6.55
C GLY A 152 -9.19 13.86 -5.81
N LEU A 153 -9.55 13.58 -4.55
CA LEU A 153 -8.81 12.66 -3.68
C LEU A 153 -9.75 11.55 -3.19
N ALA A 154 -10.52 10.97 -4.12
CA ALA A 154 -11.53 9.99 -3.77
C ALA A 154 -10.91 8.77 -3.06
N GLY A 155 -11.48 8.37 -1.93
CA GLY A 155 -10.93 7.28 -1.11
C GLY A 155 -9.75 7.68 -0.21
N TRP A 156 -9.27 8.92 -0.29
CA TRP A 156 -8.16 9.42 0.52
C TRP A 156 -8.62 10.53 1.47
N THR A 157 -8.21 10.43 2.74
CA THR A 157 -8.45 11.46 3.75
C THR A 157 -7.22 12.33 3.89
N GLN A 158 -7.34 13.64 3.62
CA GLN A 158 -6.25 14.58 3.89
C GLN A 158 -6.00 14.70 5.39
N THR A 159 -4.74 14.59 5.78
CA THR A 159 -4.28 14.77 7.16
C THR A 159 -3.06 15.73 7.17
N GLY A 160 -2.82 16.41 8.30
CA GLY A 160 -1.73 17.40 8.41
C GLY A 160 -2.11 18.79 7.91
N SER A 161 -1.10 19.61 7.56
CA SER A 161 -1.33 20.93 6.97
C SER A 161 -1.75 20.73 5.51
N SER A 162 -3.06 20.75 5.29
CA SER A 162 -3.70 20.24 4.07
C SER A 162 -3.44 21.12 2.84
N ASN A 163 -2.77 20.55 1.85
CA ASN A 163 -2.67 21.10 0.49
C ASN A 163 -2.23 20.05 -0.53
N VAL A 164 -2.36 18.76 -0.21
CA VAL A 164 -2.13 17.67 -1.18
C VAL A 164 -3.19 17.79 -2.26
N LEU A 165 -2.82 17.52 -3.50
CA LEU A 165 -3.73 17.62 -4.63
C LEU A 165 -3.47 16.49 -5.63
N GLN A 166 -4.45 16.27 -6.50
CA GLN A 166 -4.32 15.45 -7.69
C GLN A 166 -3.70 16.29 -8.80
N ASP A 167 -2.54 15.87 -9.33
CA ASP A 167 -1.87 16.54 -10.45
C ASP A 167 -2.10 15.74 -11.73
N THR A 168 -2.72 16.35 -12.73
CA THR A 168 -3.00 15.73 -14.03
C THR A 168 -1.97 16.13 -15.09
N GLY A 169 -0.71 16.35 -14.67
CA GLY A 169 0.37 16.86 -15.52
C GLY A 169 0.28 18.38 -15.80
N GLY A 170 -0.45 19.11 -14.95
CA GLY A 170 -0.85 20.49 -15.18
C GLY A 170 -0.39 21.50 -14.13
N LEU A 171 0.18 21.05 -13.00
CA LEU A 171 0.77 21.99 -12.06
C LEU A 171 1.89 22.79 -12.74
N GLU A 172 1.75 24.11 -12.65
CA GLU A 172 2.34 25.18 -13.49
C GLU A 172 3.86 25.12 -13.81
N PHE A 173 4.66 24.19 -13.28
CA PHE A 173 6.12 24.28 -13.37
C PHE A 173 6.90 22.97 -13.58
N ALA A 174 6.26 21.80 -13.65
CA ALA A 174 7.02 20.55 -13.63
C ALA A 174 7.22 19.87 -14.99
N GLY A 175 6.22 19.92 -15.90
CA GLY A 175 6.26 19.09 -17.11
C GLY A 175 6.43 17.60 -16.82
N TYR A 176 6.17 17.16 -15.58
CA TYR A 176 6.19 15.75 -15.22
C TYR A 176 4.82 15.18 -15.48
N ASN A 177 4.81 14.14 -16.31
CA ASN A 177 3.64 13.33 -16.49
C ASN A 177 3.53 12.36 -15.30
N PRO A 178 2.29 12.02 -14.90
CA PRO A 178 2.01 10.84 -14.10
C PRO A 178 2.84 9.63 -14.54
N HIS A 179 3.22 8.76 -13.61
CA HIS A 179 4.02 7.57 -13.93
C HIS A 179 3.22 6.64 -14.82
N THR A 180 1.96 6.40 -14.44
CA THR A 180 0.97 5.79 -15.32
C THR A 180 -0.32 6.61 -15.30
N GLY A 181 -1.27 6.26 -16.17
CA GLY A 181 -2.57 6.91 -16.19
C GLY A 181 -2.53 8.39 -16.56
N SER A 182 -3.39 9.17 -15.90
CA SER A 182 -3.66 10.57 -16.19
C SER A 182 -3.49 11.50 -15.00
N ALA A 183 -3.20 10.97 -13.82
CA ALA A 183 -3.02 11.74 -12.60
C ALA A 183 -1.98 11.13 -11.65
N CYS A 184 -1.47 11.93 -10.72
CA CYS A 184 -0.67 11.46 -9.58
C CYS A 184 -0.97 12.30 -8.33
N PHE A 185 -0.50 11.86 -7.16
CA PHE A 185 -0.59 12.63 -5.93
C PHE A 185 0.58 13.61 -5.83
N ALA A 186 0.29 14.88 -5.58
CA ALA A 186 1.29 15.93 -5.40
C ALA A 186 1.13 16.63 -4.04
N GLY A 187 2.24 16.89 -3.36
CA GLY A 187 2.22 17.59 -2.07
C GLY A 187 1.61 18.99 -2.11
N GLY A 188 1.64 19.65 -3.27
CA GLY A 188 0.90 20.89 -3.55
C GLY A 188 1.44 22.16 -2.88
N PHE A 189 0.56 23.08 -2.46
CA PHE A 189 0.93 24.43 -1.99
C PHE A 189 0.80 24.60 -0.47
N GLY A 190 1.89 24.41 0.27
CA GLY A 190 1.87 24.53 1.73
C GLY A 190 2.25 25.93 2.22
N LEU A 191 1.35 26.60 2.95
CA LEU A 191 1.74 27.73 3.81
C LEU A 191 2.29 27.16 5.12
N GLY A 192 3.61 27.16 5.30
CA GLY A 192 4.21 27.00 6.64
C GLY A 192 5.09 25.78 6.94
N GLY A 193 5.59 25.04 5.94
CA GLY A 193 6.69 24.07 6.15
C GLY A 193 6.31 22.81 6.95
N SER A 194 5.06 22.70 7.39
CA SER A 194 4.51 21.47 7.91
C SER A 194 4.28 20.47 6.77
N PRO A 195 4.43 19.16 7.03
CA PRO A 195 4.13 18.14 6.05
C PRO A 195 2.63 18.09 5.75
N SER A 196 2.31 17.78 4.50
CA SER A 196 0.97 17.46 4.04
C SER A 196 0.85 15.95 3.89
N SER A 197 -0.34 15.37 4.09
CA SER A 197 -0.49 13.92 4.00
C SER A 197 -1.87 13.45 3.53
N LEU A 198 -1.90 12.23 2.98
CA LEU A 198 -3.12 11.50 2.62
C LEU A 198 -3.14 10.16 3.35
N LEU A 199 -4.29 9.79 3.87
CA LEU A 199 -4.50 8.57 4.66
C LEU A 199 -5.64 7.75 4.07
N GLN A 200 -5.45 6.45 3.95
CA GLN A 200 -6.51 5.48 3.74
C GLN A 200 -6.45 4.41 4.84
N ASN A 201 -7.57 4.22 5.55
CA ASN A 201 -7.73 3.11 6.49
C ASN A 201 -8.27 1.90 5.73
N VAL A 202 -7.48 0.85 5.65
CA VAL A 202 -7.80 -0.38 4.94
C VAL A 202 -8.29 -1.41 5.95
N ASN A 203 -9.59 -1.73 5.92
CA ASN A 203 -10.15 -2.81 6.73
C ASN A 203 -9.85 -4.18 6.08
N LEU A 204 -9.17 -5.05 6.81
CA LEU A 204 -8.81 -6.40 6.35
C LEU A 204 -9.94 -7.41 6.60
N LEU A 205 -10.76 -7.19 7.63
CA LEU A 205 -11.93 -8.03 7.90
C LEU A 205 -13.11 -7.59 7.04
N ASN A 206 -13.66 -8.51 6.25
CA ASN A 206 -14.77 -8.20 5.33
C ASN A 206 -14.43 -7.12 4.28
N GLY A 207 -13.14 -6.86 4.05
CA GLY A 207 -12.66 -5.98 2.99
C GLY A 207 -12.69 -6.66 1.61
N MET A 208 -12.07 -6.03 0.62
CA MET A 208 -12.06 -6.54 -0.77
C MET A 208 -11.51 -7.97 -0.90
N GLN A 209 -10.51 -8.32 -0.09
CA GLN A 209 -9.95 -9.69 -0.06
C GLN A 209 -10.61 -10.61 0.98
N ASN A 210 -11.47 -10.06 1.84
CA ASN A 210 -12.24 -10.80 2.85
C ASN A 210 -11.42 -11.80 3.69
N PHE A 211 -10.31 -11.34 4.28
CA PHE A 211 -9.54 -12.18 5.18
C PHE A 211 -10.34 -12.51 6.45
N SER A 212 -10.29 -13.77 6.87
CA SER A 212 -10.77 -14.16 8.19
C SER A 212 -9.77 -13.77 9.27
N ALA A 213 -10.25 -13.54 10.50
CA ALA A 213 -9.37 -13.28 11.65
C ALA A 213 -8.34 -14.40 11.85
N ALA A 214 -8.74 -15.66 11.65
CA ALA A 214 -7.84 -16.81 11.78
C ALA A 214 -6.69 -16.79 10.76
N GLN A 215 -6.93 -16.31 9.54
CA GLN A 215 -5.88 -16.14 8.53
C GLN A 215 -4.93 -15.00 8.88
N LEU A 216 -5.46 -13.88 9.39
CA LEU A 216 -4.63 -12.74 9.81
C LEU A 216 -3.78 -13.08 11.05
N ASP A 217 -4.27 -13.96 11.91
CA ASP A 217 -3.61 -14.32 13.17
C ASP A 217 -2.62 -15.49 13.06
N THR A 218 -2.35 -16.01 11.86
CA THR A 218 -1.33 -17.07 11.68
C THR A 218 0.09 -16.59 11.96
N GLY A 219 0.33 -15.28 11.89
CA GLY A 219 1.67 -14.69 12.00
C GLY A 219 2.57 -14.95 10.79
N THR A 220 2.02 -15.45 9.67
CA THR A 220 2.78 -15.78 8.46
C THR A 220 2.60 -14.78 7.33
N LEU A 221 1.59 -13.91 7.40
CA LEU A 221 1.29 -12.93 6.36
C LEU A 221 2.25 -11.74 6.42
N HIS A 222 2.48 -11.14 5.26
CA HIS A 222 3.26 -9.93 5.13
C HIS A 222 2.49 -8.86 4.35
N ALA A 223 2.61 -7.61 4.78
CA ALA A 223 2.19 -6.45 4.01
C ALA A 223 3.29 -6.08 3.02
N LYS A 224 3.02 -6.26 1.73
CA LYS A 224 3.88 -5.80 0.65
C LYS A 224 3.41 -4.43 0.19
N ILE A 225 4.31 -3.45 0.22
CA ILE A 225 4.06 -2.13 -0.33
C ILE A 225 4.95 -1.85 -1.53
N SER A 226 4.44 -1.07 -2.47
CA SER A 226 5.25 -0.42 -3.49
C SER A 226 4.60 0.89 -3.93
N PHE A 227 5.39 1.79 -4.50
CA PHE A 227 4.91 3.03 -5.12
C PHE A 227 6.01 3.61 -5.99
N TYR A 228 5.61 4.48 -6.90
CA TYR A 228 6.53 5.35 -7.62
C TYR A 228 6.54 6.72 -6.94
N TYR A 229 7.71 7.32 -6.83
CA TYR A 229 7.86 8.66 -6.25
C TYR A 229 8.80 9.51 -7.08
N GLN A 230 8.60 10.81 -6.99
CA GLN A 230 9.44 11.79 -7.65
C GLN A 230 9.53 13.06 -6.80
N SER A 231 10.67 13.75 -6.89
CA SER A 231 10.83 15.10 -6.36
C SER A 231 11.16 16.03 -7.52
N TYR A 232 10.55 17.23 -7.56
CA TYR A 232 10.85 18.14 -8.65
C TYR A 232 12.30 18.57 -8.60
N TYR A 233 12.96 18.49 -9.77
CA TYR A 233 14.27 19.06 -9.92
C TYR A 233 14.17 20.57 -9.96
N SER A 234 14.28 21.20 -8.80
CA SER A 234 14.62 22.61 -8.73
C SER A 234 16.12 22.75 -8.48
N TRP A 235 16.70 23.86 -8.94
CA TRP A 235 18.04 24.29 -8.56
C TRP A 235 18.16 24.58 -7.04
N LEU A 236 17.06 24.48 -6.29
CA LEU A 236 17.00 24.67 -4.86
C LEU A 236 17.19 23.32 -4.16
N TYR A 237 18.36 23.16 -3.55
CA TYR A 237 18.63 22.11 -2.59
C TYR A 237 18.30 22.63 -1.18
N PRO A 238 17.69 21.82 -0.29
CA PRO A 238 17.29 20.42 -0.46
C PRO A 238 15.97 20.24 -1.24
N TYR A 239 15.87 19.09 -1.95
CA TYR A 239 14.65 18.65 -2.64
C TYR A 239 13.57 18.26 -1.64
N ASP A 240 12.29 18.39 -2.02
CA ASP A 240 11.17 17.91 -1.19
C ASP A 240 11.12 16.38 -1.16
N ASP A 241 10.61 15.83 -0.06
CA ASP A 241 10.61 14.39 0.20
C ASP A 241 9.21 13.80 0.12
N ALA A 242 9.13 12.57 -0.39
CA ALA A 242 7.97 11.70 -0.27
C ALA A 242 8.24 10.61 0.77
N GLU A 243 7.24 10.23 1.55
CA GLU A 243 7.34 9.15 2.54
C GLU A 243 6.01 8.40 2.60
N VAL A 244 6.07 7.08 2.82
CA VAL A 244 4.90 6.27 3.12
C VAL A 244 5.09 5.65 4.50
N THR A 245 4.05 5.73 5.32
CA THR A 245 3.97 4.99 6.58
C THR A 245 2.82 4.01 6.53
N ILE A 246 3.03 2.82 7.11
CA ILE A 246 1.98 1.84 7.36
C ILE A 246 1.86 1.61 8.86
N THR A 247 0.65 1.75 9.39
CA THR A 247 0.37 1.47 10.80
C THR A 247 -0.63 0.31 10.92
N PHE A 248 -0.21 -0.74 11.60
CA PHE A 248 -1.03 -1.93 11.84
C PHE A 248 -1.88 -1.71 13.08
N LEU A 249 -3.19 -1.89 12.93
CA LEU A 249 -4.18 -1.61 13.98
C LEU A 249 -4.95 -2.87 14.36
N SER A 250 -5.23 -3.03 15.65
CA SER A 250 -6.11 -4.09 16.17
C SER A 250 -7.59 -3.81 15.88
N ASN A 251 -8.48 -4.73 16.29
CA ASN A 251 -9.94 -4.51 16.25
C ASN A 251 -10.42 -3.34 17.13
N THR A 252 -9.63 -2.92 18.12
CA THR A 252 -9.92 -1.78 19.00
C THR A 252 -9.19 -0.51 18.57
N ASN A 253 -8.61 -0.50 17.36
CA ASN A 253 -7.74 0.56 16.85
C ASN A 253 -6.48 0.80 17.70
N ALA A 254 -6.04 -0.19 18.47
CA ALA A 254 -4.75 -0.11 19.15
C ALA A 254 -3.62 -0.31 18.13
N VAL A 255 -2.58 0.52 18.20
CA VAL A 255 -1.40 0.39 17.34
C VAL A 255 -0.60 -0.85 17.74
N LEU A 256 -0.43 -1.77 16.81
CA LEU A 256 0.36 -2.99 16.97
C LEU A 256 1.79 -2.82 16.42
N GLY A 257 1.98 -1.91 15.47
CA GLY A 257 3.27 -1.55 14.92
C GLY A 257 3.14 -0.50 13.81
N THR A 258 4.22 0.21 13.55
CA THR A 258 4.33 1.17 12.46
C THR A 258 5.63 0.90 11.70
N GLN A 259 5.55 0.95 10.38
CA GLN A 259 6.70 0.92 9.49
C GLN A 259 6.73 2.20 8.67
N ASP A 260 7.93 2.70 8.46
CA ASP A 260 8.22 3.95 7.76
C ASP A 260 9.23 3.64 6.66
N THR A 261 8.97 4.11 5.44
CA THR A 261 9.91 3.96 4.32
C THR A 261 11.16 4.82 4.48
N GLY A 262 11.10 5.84 5.35
CA GLY A 262 12.01 6.96 5.41
C GLY A 262 11.76 7.95 4.25
N TYR A 263 12.41 9.11 4.33
CA TYR A 263 12.38 10.13 3.29
C TYR A 263 12.93 9.61 1.96
N GLN A 264 12.07 9.59 0.95
CA GLN A 264 12.39 9.18 -0.41
C GLN A 264 12.66 10.42 -1.27
N ILE A 265 13.82 10.44 -1.92
CA ILE A 265 14.25 11.50 -2.83
C ILE A 265 14.68 10.88 -4.14
N CYS A 266 14.02 11.25 -5.24
CA CYS A 266 14.44 10.86 -6.57
C CYS A 266 15.33 11.96 -7.15
N SER A 267 16.66 11.80 -7.05
CA SER A 267 17.61 12.87 -7.39
C SER A 267 17.82 13.05 -8.90
N SER A 268 18.25 14.26 -9.25
CA SER A 268 18.06 14.96 -10.52
C SER A 268 18.91 14.60 -11.74
N ASN A 269 19.78 13.59 -11.65
CA ASN A 269 20.56 13.20 -12.83
C ASN A 269 19.72 12.42 -13.85
N ASN A 270 18.48 12.04 -13.49
CA ASN A 270 17.52 11.45 -14.41
C ASN A 270 16.11 11.93 -14.05
N PRO A 271 15.51 12.86 -14.79
CA PRO A 271 14.13 13.27 -14.56
C PRO A 271 13.22 12.06 -14.82
N GLY A 272 12.75 11.44 -13.74
CA GLY A 272 11.93 10.25 -13.82
C GLY A 272 11.41 9.82 -12.47
N TRP A 273 10.52 8.85 -12.51
CA TRP A 273 9.95 8.23 -11.33
C TRP A 273 10.93 7.19 -10.76
N CYS A 274 11.15 7.25 -9.46
CA CYS A 274 11.87 6.23 -8.71
C CYS A 274 10.88 5.22 -8.15
N TYR A 275 11.29 3.95 -8.07
CA TYR A 275 10.45 2.87 -7.55
C TYR A 275 10.86 2.50 -6.13
N TYR A 276 9.90 2.48 -5.21
CA TYR A 276 10.06 1.89 -3.89
C TYR A 276 9.26 0.61 -3.79
N ASN A 277 9.83 -0.43 -3.16
CA ASN A 277 9.07 -1.58 -2.70
C ASN A 277 9.71 -2.19 -1.46
N ASN A 278 8.87 -2.73 -0.58
CA ASN A 278 9.32 -3.46 0.61
C ASN A 278 8.26 -4.45 1.10
N LEU A 279 8.67 -5.35 1.98
CA LEU A 279 7.84 -6.37 2.60
C LEU A 279 7.97 -6.30 4.12
N TYR A 280 6.84 -6.18 4.80
CA TYR A 280 6.79 -6.07 6.26
C TYR A 280 5.95 -7.19 6.87
N SER A 281 6.43 -7.80 7.95
CA SER A 281 5.65 -8.81 8.68
C SER A 281 4.37 -8.18 9.24
N LEU A 282 3.24 -8.86 9.06
CA LEU A 282 1.95 -8.43 9.59
C LEU A 282 1.83 -8.90 11.05
N PRO A 283 1.75 -8.00 12.05
CA PRO A 283 1.60 -8.42 13.44
C PRO A 283 0.29 -9.20 13.65
N VAL A 284 0.34 -10.27 14.46
CA VAL A 284 -0.86 -11.00 14.89
C VAL A 284 -1.82 -10.04 15.58
N GLY A 285 -3.12 -10.19 15.31
CA GLY A 285 -4.15 -9.29 15.83
C GLY A 285 -4.45 -8.09 14.93
N THR A 286 -3.73 -7.89 13.83
CA THR A 286 -4.01 -6.81 12.87
C THR A 286 -5.37 -7.02 12.21
N ARG A 287 -6.16 -5.94 12.12
CA ARG A 287 -7.51 -5.89 11.53
C ARG A 287 -7.69 -4.77 10.53
N SER A 288 -6.93 -3.69 10.67
CA SER A 288 -6.85 -2.65 9.68
C SER A 288 -5.41 -2.15 9.53
N ILE A 289 -5.15 -1.52 8.39
CA ILE A 289 -3.87 -0.88 8.09
C ILE A 289 -4.17 0.57 7.73
N ASP A 290 -3.57 1.50 8.46
CA ASP A 290 -3.47 2.89 8.03
C ASP A 290 -2.32 3.01 7.04
N TYR A 291 -2.63 3.26 5.77
CA TYR A 291 -1.65 3.57 4.73
C TYR A 291 -1.62 5.09 4.54
N LYS A 292 -0.49 5.72 4.85
CA LYS A 292 -0.37 7.17 4.84
C LYS A 292 0.79 7.64 3.99
N MET A 293 0.48 8.44 2.97
CA MET A 293 1.46 9.21 2.19
C MET A 293 1.75 10.53 2.88
N ILE A 294 3.02 10.92 2.96
CA ILE A 294 3.51 12.14 3.58
C ILE A 294 4.38 12.88 2.56
N PHE A 295 4.15 14.18 2.43
CA PHE A 295 4.85 15.07 1.54
C PHE A 295 5.49 16.17 2.38
N THR A 296 6.82 16.25 2.37
CA THR A 296 7.59 17.14 3.24
C THR A 296 8.26 18.23 2.43
N ARG A 297 8.04 19.50 2.84
CA ARG A 297 8.75 20.63 2.26
C ARG A 297 10.14 20.78 2.87
N ASN A 298 11.14 20.79 2.01
CA ASN A 298 12.53 21.02 2.40
C ASN A 298 13.02 22.41 1.99
N SER A 299 12.49 22.97 0.90
CA SER A 299 12.82 24.35 0.47
C SER A 299 11.68 25.03 -0.28
N GLY A 300 11.79 26.34 -0.49
CA GLY A 300 10.83 27.12 -1.26
C GLY A 300 9.44 27.28 -0.61
N THR A 301 8.44 27.59 -1.44
CA THR A 301 7.06 27.86 -1.00
C THR A 301 6.07 26.76 -1.37
N LYS A 302 6.49 25.79 -2.19
CA LYS A 302 5.65 24.68 -2.69
C LYS A 302 6.23 23.35 -2.20
N ILE A 303 5.39 22.33 -2.09
CA ILE A 303 5.83 20.95 -1.88
C ILE A 303 5.75 20.25 -3.23
N THR A 304 6.92 19.94 -3.76
CA THR A 304 7.14 19.36 -5.08
C THR A 304 7.56 17.89 -4.99
N ALA A 305 7.02 17.20 -4.00
CA ALA A 305 7.08 15.74 -3.88
C ALA A 305 5.82 15.14 -4.48
N TYR A 306 6.01 14.05 -5.22
CA TYR A 306 4.97 13.34 -5.98
C TYR A 306 5.01 11.85 -5.65
N ILE A 307 3.84 11.23 -5.58
CA ILE A 307 3.68 9.78 -5.40
C ILE A 307 2.61 9.29 -6.40
N ASP A 308 2.85 8.13 -6.99
CA ASP A 308 1.95 7.49 -7.94
C ASP A 308 2.01 5.95 -7.81
N ASP A 309 1.06 5.25 -8.44
CA ASP A 309 1.02 3.79 -8.54
C ASP A 309 1.20 3.07 -7.19
N ASN A 310 0.53 3.56 -6.16
CA ASN A 310 0.60 2.98 -4.82
C ASN A 310 0.08 1.54 -4.83
N SER A 311 0.72 0.65 -4.09
CA SER A 311 0.26 -0.72 -3.92
C SER A 311 0.40 -1.16 -2.48
N LEU A 312 -0.66 -1.76 -1.96
CA LEU A 312 -0.67 -2.48 -0.70
C LEU A 312 -1.32 -3.84 -0.96
N THR A 313 -0.57 -4.93 -0.73
CA THR A 313 -1.10 -6.29 -0.85
C THR A 313 -0.67 -7.12 0.36
N LEU A 314 -1.44 -8.18 0.67
CA LEU A 314 -1.03 -9.19 1.63
C LEU A 314 -0.55 -10.45 0.89
N VAL A 315 0.59 -10.98 1.31
CA VAL A 315 1.24 -12.19 0.74
C VAL A 315 1.67 -13.17 1.82
#